data_AF-A0A651FKA6-F1
#
_entry.id   AF-A0A651FKA6-F1
#
_cell.length_a   1.000
_cell.length_b   1.000
_cell.length_c   1.000
_cell.angle_alpha   90.00
_cell.angle_beta   90.00
_cell.angle_gamma   90.00
#
_symmetry.space_group_name_H-M   'P 1'
#
loop_
_entity.id
_entity.type
_entity.pdbx_description
1 polymer ?
#
loop_
_entity_poly.entity_id
_entity_poly.type
_entity_poly.pdbx_seq_one_letter_code
_entity_poly.pdbx_strand_id
1 'polypeptide(L)'
;MNMTTYSSALRQLVIGKVDEVRSLTGIADSGIGRAALKNAGFVKQLREGENMTLEKLEQLEIWLDAKLAELAEAAGPDERSRSENLVADG
;
A
#
# COMPACT_ATOMS: atom_id res chain seq x y z
N MET A 1 -25.79 -14.46 1.47
CA MET A 1 -24.34 -14.28 1.22
C MET A 1 -24.15 -12.84 0.74
N ASN A 2 -23.75 -11.94 1.64
CA ASN A 2 -23.74 -10.49 1.41
C ASN A 2 -22.55 -10.06 0.52
N MET A 3 -22.76 -9.98 -0.80
CA MET A 3 -21.77 -9.41 -1.73
C MET A 3 -21.35 -7.97 -1.35
N THR A 4 -22.25 -7.21 -0.71
CA THR A 4 -21.99 -5.85 -0.22
C THR A 4 -20.96 -5.78 0.91
N THR A 5 -20.85 -6.83 1.72
CA THR A 5 -19.92 -6.89 2.86
C THR A 5 -18.50 -7.21 2.41
N TYR A 6 -18.34 -8.13 1.45
CA TYR A 6 -17.02 -8.52 0.90
C TYR A 6 -16.35 -7.35 0.17
N SER A 7 -17.11 -6.67 -0.71
CA SER A 7 -16.59 -5.51 -1.46
C SER A 7 -16.22 -4.33 -0.54
N SER A 8 -16.98 -4.14 0.55
CA SER A 8 -16.67 -3.11 1.55
C SER A 8 -15.41 -3.43 2.36
N ALA A 9 -15.22 -4.69 2.76
CA ALA A 9 -14.03 -5.11 3.50
C ALA A 9 -12.76 -5.01 2.64
N LEU A 10 -12.82 -5.48 1.39
CA LEU A 10 -11.72 -5.37 0.43
C LEU A 10 -11.35 -3.90 0.19
N ARG A 11 -12.35 -3.04 0.00
CA ARG A 11 -12.15 -1.59 -0.16
C ARG A 11 -11.40 -0.99 1.03
N GLN A 12 -11.80 -1.30 2.27
CA GLN A 12 -11.13 -0.79 3.46
C GLN A 12 -9.68 -1.28 3.56
N LEU A 13 -9.42 -2.55 3.22
CA LEU A 13 -8.08 -3.12 3.20
C LEU A 13 -7.18 -2.41 2.16
N VAL A 14 -7.67 -2.21 0.94
CA VAL A 14 -6.93 -1.50 -0.11
C VAL A 14 -6.66 -0.05 0.30
N ILE A 15 -7.64 0.65 0.90
CA ILE A 15 -7.44 2.01 1.41
C ILE A 15 -6.35 2.04 2.48
N GLY A 16 -6.33 1.08 3.41
CA GLY A 16 -5.28 0.97 4.42
C GLY A 16 -3.88 0.84 3.82
N LYS A 17 -3.72 -0.03 2.82
CA LYS A 17 -2.44 -0.19 2.09
C LYS A 17 -2.03 1.08 1.34
N VAL A 18 -2.98 1.81 0.75
CA VAL A 18 -2.70 3.12 0.12
C VAL A 18 -2.16 4.11 1.15
N ASP A 19 -2.79 4.20 2.32
CA ASP A 19 -2.36 5.10 3.39
C ASP A 19 -0.97 4.72 3.93
N GLU A 20 -0.67 3.43 4.02
CA GLU A 20 0.66 2.93 4.41
C GLU A 20 1.75 3.29 3.39
N VAL A 21 1.54 2.99 2.11
CA VAL A 21 2.48 3.37 1.04
C VAL A 21 2.69 4.88 1.01
N ARG A 22 1.61 5.66 1.16
CA ARG A 22 1.69 7.12 1.22
C ARG A 22 2.50 7.58 2.42
N SER A 23 2.32 6.97 3.59
CA SER A 23 3.10 7.29 4.80
C SER A 23 4.58 6.97 4.64
N LEU A 24 4.92 5.86 4.00
CA LEU A 24 6.31 5.41 3.83
C LEU A 24 7.06 6.16 2.72
N THR A 25 6.37 6.54 1.65
CA THR A 25 7.00 7.09 0.43
C THR A 25 6.72 8.57 0.19
N GLY A 26 5.71 9.15 0.84
CA GLY A 26 5.20 10.50 0.54
C GLY A 26 4.46 10.62 -0.80
N ILE A 27 4.25 9.53 -1.54
CA ILE A 27 3.54 9.55 -2.82
C ILE A 27 2.06 9.89 -2.59
N ALA A 28 1.54 10.86 -3.33
CA ALA A 28 0.12 11.21 -3.29
C ALA A 28 -0.78 10.14 -3.90
N ASP A 29 -2.05 10.07 -3.48
CA ASP A 29 -3.09 9.17 -4.01
C ASP A 29 -3.15 9.15 -5.55
N SER A 30 -2.96 10.31 -6.19
CA SER A 30 -2.94 10.43 -7.65
C SER A 30 -1.72 9.79 -8.30
N GLY A 31 -0.57 9.82 -7.62
CA GLY A 31 0.64 9.11 -8.02
C GLY A 31 0.47 7.60 -7.92
N ILE A 32 -0.12 7.12 -6.82
CA ILE A 32 -0.43 5.70 -6.59
C ILE A 32 -1.38 5.18 -7.69
N GLY A 33 -2.51 5.85 -7.90
CA GLY A 33 -3.47 5.44 -8.93
C GLY A 33 -2.89 5.47 -10.34
N ARG A 34 -2.02 6.45 -10.64
CA ARG A 34 -1.32 6.53 -11.92
C ARG A 34 -0.30 5.41 -12.11
N ALA A 35 0.43 5.04 -11.06
CA ALA A 35 1.44 3.99 -11.11
C ALA A 35 0.81 2.59 -11.23
N ALA A 36 -0.23 2.30 -10.43
CA ALA A 36 -0.88 1.00 -10.40
C ALA A 36 -1.79 0.76 -11.62
N LEU A 37 -2.61 1.75 -11.98
CA LEU A 37 -3.74 1.57 -12.89
C LEU A 37 -3.75 2.54 -14.09
N LYS A 38 -2.71 3.37 -14.24
CA LYS A 38 -2.69 4.48 -15.21
C LYS A 38 -3.86 5.45 -15.03
N ASN A 39 -4.46 5.50 -13.84
CA ASN A 39 -5.61 6.34 -13.51
C ASN A 39 -5.36 7.12 -12.22
N ALA A 40 -4.98 8.39 -12.36
CA ALA A 40 -4.70 9.28 -11.24
C ALA A 40 -5.93 9.61 -10.36
N GLY A 41 -7.16 9.42 -10.87
CA GLY A 41 -8.38 9.63 -10.10
C GLY A 41 -8.80 8.42 -9.28
N PHE A 42 -8.29 7.23 -9.59
CA PHE A 42 -8.84 5.98 -9.08
C PHE A 42 -8.87 5.90 -7.55
N VAL A 43 -7.78 6.24 -6.88
CA VAL A 43 -7.69 6.19 -5.41
C VAL A 43 -8.69 7.16 -4.75
N LYS A 44 -8.92 8.33 -5.36
CA LYS A 44 -9.95 9.27 -4.88
C LYS A 44 -11.34 8.68 -5.01
N GLN A 45 -11.68 8.11 -6.18
CA GLN A 45 -12.97 7.45 -6.42
C GLN A 45 -13.20 6.27 -5.46
N LEU A 46 -12.14 5.52 -5.19
CA LEU A 46 -12.14 4.45 -4.19
C LEU A 46 -12.48 4.98 -2.79
N ARG A 47 -11.96 6.14 -2.38
CA ARG A 47 -12.29 6.76 -1.07
C ARG A 47 -13.69 7.36 -1.04
N GLU A 48 -14.20 7.88 -2.14
CA GLU A 48 -15.56 8.43 -2.25
C GLU A 48 -16.64 7.33 -2.31
N GLY A 49 -16.25 6.10 -2.64
CA GLY A 49 -17.16 4.95 -2.64
C GLY A 49 -17.91 4.78 -3.94
N GLU A 50 -17.33 5.28 -5.02
CA GLU A 50 -17.79 4.96 -6.35
C GLU A 50 -17.70 3.45 -6.60
N ASN A 51 -18.63 2.95 -7.41
CA ASN A 51 -18.67 1.54 -7.76
C ASN A 51 -17.48 1.21 -8.66
N MET A 52 -16.58 0.34 -8.18
CA MET A 52 -15.40 -0.09 -8.91
C MET A 52 -15.54 -1.54 -9.34
N THR A 53 -14.85 -1.90 -10.42
CA THR A 53 -14.73 -3.31 -10.80
C THR A 53 -13.77 -4.02 -9.84
N LEU A 54 -14.12 -5.25 -9.45
CA LEU A 54 -13.28 -6.08 -8.59
C LEU A 54 -11.87 -6.23 -9.17
N GLU A 55 -11.77 -6.42 -10.48
CA GLU A 55 -10.49 -6.51 -11.21
C GLU A 55 -9.56 -5.31 -10.94
N LYS A 56 -10.09 -4.09 -10.92
CA LYS A 56 -9.26 -2.89 -10.68
C LYS A 56 -8.85 -2.76 -9.21
N LEU A 57 -9.70 -3.23 -8.29
CA LEU A 57 -9.37 -3.31 -6.87
C LEU A 57 -8.22 -4.30 -6.64
N GLU A 58 -8.32 -5.49 -7.23
CA GLU A 58 -7.28 -6.52 -7.14
C GLU A 58 -5.97 -6.07 -7.79
N GLN A 59 -6.02 -5.42 -8.96
CA GLN A 59 -4.83 -4.84 -9.59
C GLN A 59 -4.14 -3.78 -8.71
N LEU A 60 -4.92 -2.93 -8.05
CA LEU A 60 -4.38 -1.95 -7.11
C LEU A 60 -3.78 -2.64 -5.87
N GLU A 61 -4.46 -3.63 -5.30
CA GLU A 61 -3.97 -4.40 -4.17
C GLU A 61 -2.64 -5.09 -4.48
N ILE A 62 -2.54 -5.81 -5.60
CA ILE A 62 -1.31 -6.49 -6.04
C ILE A 62 -0.15 -5.51 -6.15
N TRP A 63 -0.39 -4.34 -6.74
CA TRP A 63 0.63 -3.30 -6.86
C TRP A 63 1.07 -2.77 -5.49
N LEU A 64 0.12 -2.54 -4.57
CA LEU A 64 0.42 -2.07 -3.22
C LEU A 64 1.20 -3.10 -2.41
N ASP A 65 0.84 -4.39 -2.47
CA ASP A 65 1.58 -5.47 -1.82
C ASP A 65 3.02 -5.57 -2.32
N ALA A 66 3.20 -5.55 -3.64
CA ALA A 66 4.54 -5.52 -4.23
C ALA A 66 5.32 -4.30 -3.72
N LYS A 67 4.68 -3.12 -3.66
CA LYS A 67 5.36 -1.91 -3.23
C LYS A 67 5.73 -1.92 -1.76
N LEU A 68 4.86 -2.42 -0.89
CA LEU A 68 5.13 -2.58 0.54
C LEU A 68 6.24 -3.59 0.79
N ALA A 69 6.28 -4.69 0.03
CA ALA A 69 7.37 -5.66 0.09
C ALA A 69 8.71 -5.02 -0.31
N GLU A 70 8.75 -4.26 -1.42
CA GLU A 70 9.94 -3.51 -1.83
C GLU A 70 10.42 -2.54 -0.72
N LEU A 71 9.49 -1.83 -0.07
CA LEU A 71 9.81 -0.89 1.00
C LEU A 71 10.31 -1.60 2.27
N ALA A 72 9.74 -2.76 2.60
CA ALA A 72 10.18 -3.58 3.72
C ALA A 72 11.59 -4.13 3.50
N GLU A 73 11.92 -4.56 2.27
CA GLU A 73 13.28 -4.98 1.92
C GLU A 73 14.27 -3.82 1.92
N ALA A 74 13.86 -2.64 1.43
CA ALA A 74 14.67 -1.42 1.47
C ALA A 74 14.93 -0.93 2.90
N ALA A 75 13.99 -1.18 3.82
CA ALA A 75 14.13 -0.94 5.25
C ALA A 75 14.89 -2.05 5.99
N GLY A 76 15.63 -2.92 5.28
CA GLY A 76 16.30 -4.11 5.78
C GLY A 76 17.17 -3.95 7.05
N PRO A 77 17.65 -5.08 7.60
CA PRO A 77 18.07 -5.26 9.02
C PRO A 77 19.30 -4.46 9.51
N ASP A 78 19.80 -3.49 8.75
CA ASP A 78 21.03 -2.77 9.02
C ASP A 78 20.99 -1.94 10.33
N GLU A 79 19.78 -1.63 10.82
CA GLU A 79 19.63 -0.96 12.12
C GLU A 79 19.90 -1.89 13.32
N ARG A 80 19.78 -3.21 13.16
CA ARG A 80 20.19 -4.18 14.21
C ARG A 80 21.70 -4.42 14.24
N SER A 81 22.35 -4.50 13.08
CA SER A 81 23.80 -4.72 13.00
C SER A 81 24.63 -3.54 13.54
N ARG A 82 24.07 -2.32 13.52
CA ARG A 82 24.72 -1.15 14.13
C ARG A 82 24.67 -1.16 15.66
N SER A 83 23.67 -1.82 16.24
CA SER A 83 23.44 -1.84 17.69
C SER A 83 24.21 -2.95 18.40
N GLU A 84 24.58 -4.04 17.70
CA GLU A 84 25.38 -5.13 18.27
C GLU A 84 26.89 -4.92 18.19
N ASN A 85 27.39 -4.02 17.33
CA ASN A 85 28.83 -3.78 17.20
C ASN A 85 29.38 -2.69 18.16
N LEU A 86 28.53 -2.08 19.00
CA LEU A 86 28.94 -1.08 19.99
C LEU A 86 29.25 -1.68 21.39
N VAL A 87 28.97 -2.97 21.60
CA VAL A 87 29.22 -3.67 22.87
C VAL A 87 30.50 -4.50 22.87
N ALA A 88 31.28 -4.48 21.80
CA ALA A 88 32.48 -5.32 21.64
C ALA A 88 33.83 -4.58 21.83
N ASP A 89 33.82 -3.27 22.14
CA ASP A 89 35.03 -2.46 22.38
C ASP A 89 35.00 -1.74 23.74
N GLY A 90 34.59 -2.45 24.80
CA GLY A 90 34.59 -1.96 26.18
C GLY A 90 35.36 -2.88 27.12
#